data_AF-A0A225DFM7-F1
#
_entry.id   AF-A0A225DFM7-F1
#
_cell.length_a   1.000
_cell.length_b   1.000
_cell.length_c   1.000
_cell.angle_alpha   90.00
_cell.angle_beta   90.00
_cell.angle_gamma   90.00
#
_symmetry.space_group_name_H-M   'P 1'
#
loop_
_entity.id
_entity.type
_entity.pdbx_description
1 polymer ?
#
loop_
_entity_poly.entity_id
_entity_poly.type
_entity_poly.pdbx_seq_one_letter_code
_entity_poly.pdbx_strand_id
1 'polypeptide(L)'
;MALPTVPEWLAMRDGTLKSGVRDHTVLVMLTNQPQYRLEVRPANGKFACAVSQTNNGKRLDDTSTYPTPDAALTGGLEQLKNKLGW
;
A
#
# COMPACT_ATOMS: atom_id res chain seq x y z
N MET A 1 14.43 0.99 2.53
CA MET A 1 13.24 0.66 3.34
C MET A 1 12.92 -0.82 3.10
N ALA A 2 12.66 -1.62 4.13
CA ALA A 2 12.26 -3.01 3.93
C ALA A 2 10.83 -3.05 3.36
N LEU A 3 10.56 -3.96 2.42
CA LEU A 3 9.20 -4.22 1.99
C LEU A 3 8.48 -4.90 3.16
N PRO A 4 7.26 -4.45 3.52
CA PRO A 4 6.47 -5.16 4.52
C PRO A 4 6.21 -6.58 4.03
N THR A 5 6.05 -7.51 4.96
CA THR A 5 5.69 -8.90 4.62
C THR A 5 4.40 -8.89 3.80
N VAL A 6 4.39 -9.64 2.70
CA VAL A 6 3.18 -9.84 1.88
C VAL A 6 2.13 -10.52 2.76
N PRO A 7 1.00 -9.86 3.05
CA PRO A 7 0.01 -10.46 3.91
C PRO A 7 -0.64 -11.67 3.24
N GLU A 8 -1.08 -12.64 4.03
CA GLU A 8 -1.57 -13.93 3.53
C GLU A 8 -2.75 -13.80 2.57
N TRP A 9 -3.66 -12.84 2.83
CA TRP A 9 -4.79 -12.54 1.94
C TRP A 9 -4.36 -12.04 0.55
N LEU A 10 -3.20 -11.39 0.48
CA LEU A 10 -2.62 -10.93 -0.78
C LEU A 10 -1.96 -12.10 -1.48
N ALA A 11 -1.20 -12.93 -0.75
CA ALA A 11 -0.62 -14.16 -1.27
C ALA A 11 -1.67 -15.15 -1.81
N MET A 12 -2.83 -15.29 -1.15
CA MET A 12 -3.97 -16.10 -1.59
C MET A 12 -4.55 -15.69 -2.95
N ARG A 13 -4.23 -14.48 -3.43
CA ARG A 13 -4.79 -13.91 -4.67
C ARG A 13 -3.72 -13.72 -5.74
N ASP A 14 -2.64 -14.50 -5.68
CA ASP A 14 -1.45 -14.33 -6.53
C ASP A 14 -0.91 -12.89 -6.44
N GLY A 15 -1.01 -12.32 -5.25
CA GLY A 15 -0.62 -10.97 -4.94
C GLY A 15 0.79 -10.89 -4.40
N THR A 16 1.59 -9.99 -4.94
CA THR A 16 2.96 -9.72 -4.50
C THR A 16 3.17 -8.22 -4.28
N LEU A 17 4.07 -7.89 -3.37
CA LEU A 17 4.50 -6.52 -3.13
C LEU A 17 5.82 -6.28 -3.84
N LYS A 18 5.86 -5.25 -4.68
CA LYS A 18 7.09 -4.77 -5.31
C LYS A 18 7.43 -3.38 -4.80
N SER A 19 8.71 -3.11 -4.60
CA SER A 19 9.17 -1.73 -4.46
C SER A 19 8.92 -0.97 -5.75
N GLY A 20 8.36 0.24 -5.61
CA GLY A 20 8.18 1.17 -6.71
C GLY A 20 9.46 1.93 -7.03
N VAL A 21 9.36 2.82 -8.04
CA VAL A 21 10.47 3.65 -8.52
C VAL A 21 10.95 4.69 -7.47
N ARG A 22 10.13 4.98 -6.46
CA ARG A 22 10.49 5.88 -5.35
C ARG A 22 10.76 5.06 -4.10
N ASP A 23 11.72 5.50 -3.28
CA ASP A 23 12.08 4.88 -2.00
C ASP A 23 10.91 4.64 -1.03
N HIS A 24 9.82 5.39 -1.19
CA HIS A 24 8.62 5.32 -0.35
C HIS A 24 7.37 4.88 -1.10
N THR A 25 7.52 4.19 -2.24
CA THR A 25 6.38 3.66 -3.02
C THR A 25 6.45 2.14 -3.07
N VAL A 26 5.32 1.49 -2.84
CA VAL A 26 5.13 0.05 -2.98
C VAL A 26 3.99 -0.20 -3.96
N LEU A 27 4.20 -1.12 -4.89
CA LEU A 27 3.22 -1.55 -5.87
C LEU A 27 2.67 -2.90 -5.44
N VAL A 28 1.35 -2.99 -5.32
CA VAL A 28 0.63 -4.24 -5.13
C VAL A 28 0.37 -4.81 -6.51
N MET A 29 1.11 -5.87 -6.82
CA MET A 29 0.85 -6.68 -8.00
C MET A 29 -0.17 -7.75 -7.63
N LEU A 30 -1.20 -7.92 -8.45
CA LEU A 30 -2.19 -9.00 -8.36
C LEU A 30 -2.25 -9.63 -9.74
N THR A 31 -2.21 -10.95 -9.83
CA THR A 31 -2.22 -11.66 -11.12
C THR A 31 -1.10 -11.15 -12.05
N ASN A 32 0.09 -10.91 -11.48
CA ASN A 32 1.26 -10.36 -12.18
C ASN A 32 1.09 -8.96 -12.80
N GLN A 33 0.06 -8.21 -12.40
CA GLN A 33 -0.19 -6.83 -12.87
C GLN A 33 -0.26 -5.85 -11.70
N PRO A 34 0.34 -4.65 -11.80
CA PRO A 34 0.24 -3.63 -10.76
C PRO A 34 -1.19 -3.08 -10.70
N GLN A 35 -1.97 -3.50 -9.69
CA GLN A 35 -3.34 -3.04 -9.51
C GLN A 35 -3.44 -1.83 -8.58
N TYR A 36 -2.58 -1.80 -7.55
CA TYR A 36 -2.59 -0.74 -6.56
C TYR A 36 -1.18 -0.22 -6.30
N ARG A 37 -1.10 1.04 -5.90
CA ARG A 37 0.10 1.73 -5.49
C ARG A 37 -0.12 2.28 -4.09
N LEU A 38 0.75 1.92 -3.17
CA LEU A 38 0.87 2.51 -1.85
C LEU A 38 2.05 3.47 -1.88
N GLU A 39 1.81 4.73 -1.53
CA GLU A 39 2.85 5.74 -1.40
C GLU A 39 2.87 6.26 0.03
N VAL A 40 3.95 5.99 0.75
CA VAL A 40 4.16 6.58 2.07
C VAL A 40 4.61 8.01 1.88
N ARG A 41 3.89 8.95 2.48
CA ARG A 41 4.23 10.37 2.47
C ARG A 41 4.37 10.89 3.88
N PRO A 42 5.38 11.71 4.19
CA PRO A 42 5.45 12.39 5.47
C PRO A 42 4.27 13.38 5.59
N ALA A 43 3.53 13.32 6.69
CA ALA A 43 2.39 14.16 7.00
C ALA A 43 2.52 14.68 8.44
N ASN A 44 2.89 15.96 8.58
CA ASN A 44 2.95 16.70 9.86
C ASN A 44 3.75 15.99 10.97
N GLY A 45 4.96 15.52 10.65
CA GLY A 45 5.83 14.78 11.58
C GLY A 45 5.49 13.30 11.76
N LYS A 46 4.47 12.81 11.04
CA LYS A 46 4.07 11.40 10.94
C LYS A 46 4.18 10.92 9.49
N PHE A 47 3.73 9.71 9.20
CA PHE A 47 3.67 9.12 7.87
C PHE A 47 2.22 8.79 7.51
N ALA A 48 1.75 9.23 6.35
CA ALA A 48 0.46 8.85 5.79
C ALA A 48 0.67 7.84 4.67
N CYS A 49 -0.31 6.95 4.45
CA CYS A 49 -0.28 6.01 3.33
C CYS A 49 -1.30 6.42 2.28
N ALA A 50 -0.81 6.87 1.12
CA ALA A 50 -1.64 7.15 -0.03
C ALA A 50 -1.81 5.88 -0.86
N VAL A 51 -2.97 5.26 -0.76
CA VAL A 51 -3.34 4.11 -1.60
C VAL A 51 -4.00 4.65 -2.87
N SER A 52 -3.61 4.15 -4.04
CA SER A 52 -4.19 4.56 -5.32
C SER A 52 -4.29 3.37 -6.26
N GLN A 53 -5.39 3.25 -7.00
CA GLN A 53 -5.55 2.26 -8.04
C GLN A 53 -4.71 2.64 -9.26
N THR A 54 -3.89 1.73 -9.75
CA THR A 54 -3.10 1.94 -10.98
C THR A 54 -4.00 1.91 -12.21
N ASN A 55 -5.06 1.09 -12.19
CA ASN A 55 -5.95 0.90 -13.33
C ASN A 55 -6.81 2.15 -13.63
N ASN A 56 -7.39 2.77 -12.59
CA ASN A 56 -8.32 3.89 -12.76
C ASN A 56 -7.86 5.19 -12.08
N GLY A 57 -6.65 5.23 -11.50
CA GLY A 57 -6.12 6.40 -10.80
C GLY A 57 -6.86 6.77 -9.51
N LYS A 58 -7.90 6.03 -9.11
CA LYS A 58 -8.73 6.33 -7.95
C LYS A 58 -7.90 6.23 -6.68
N ARG A 59 -7.83 7.33 -5.93
CA ARG A 59 -7.20 7.34 -4.62
C ARG A 59 -8.14 6.71 -3.61
N LEU A 60 -7.62 5.71 -2.91
CA LEU A 60 -8.22 5.06 -1.76
C LEU A 60 -7.50 5.52 -0.48
N ASP A 61 -6.83 6.69 -0.56
CA ASP A 61 -6.14 7.24 0.59
C ASP A 61 -7.13 7.56 1.71
N ASP A 62 -6.61 7.44 2.91
CA ASP A 62 -7.35 7.66 4.13
C ASP A 62 -6.55 8.65 4.97
N THR A 63 -7.23 9.33 5.89
CA THR A 63 -6.62 10.35 6.76
C THR A 63 -5.75 9.75 7.87
N SER A 64 -5.62 8.43 7.90
CA SER A 64 -4.80 7.67 8.84
C SER A 64 -3.31 8.06 8.74
N THR A 65 -2.75 8.47 9.89
CA THR A 65 -1.33 8.80 10.05
C THR A 65 -0.67 7.84 11.03
N TYR A 66 0.57 7.46 10.71
CA TYR A 66 1.34 6.42 11.36
C TYR A 66 2.67 6.97 11.87
N PRO A 67 3.21 6.45 12.98
CA PRO A 67 4.46 6.96 13.56
C PRO A 67 5.70 6.58 12.75
N THR A 68 5.64 5.49 11.97
CA THR A 68 6.74 4.98 11.16
C THR A 68 6.28 4.69 9.73
N PRO A 69 7.19 4.72 8.75
CA PRO A 69 6.84 4.41 7.37
C PRO A 69 6.45 2.94 7.17
N ASP A 70 6.99 2.03 7.98
CA ASP A 70 6.65 0.61 7.96
C ASP A 70 5.21 0.37 8.45
N ALA A 71 4.82 1.06 9.53
CA ALA A 71 3.43 1.08 10.01
C ALA A 71 2.49 1.72 8.98
N ALA A 72 2.93 2.76 8.26
CA ALA A 72 2.14 3.34 7.18
C ALA A 72 1.90 2.36 6.03
N LEU A 73 2.89 1.56 5.65
CA LEU A 73 2.71 0.54 4.62
C LEU A 73 1.76 -0.56 5.07
N THR A 74 1.97 -1.09 6.28
CA THR A 74 1.12 -2.15 6.85
C THR A 74 -0.32 -1.66 6.99
N GLY A 75 -0.53 -0.49 7.60
CA GLY A 75 -1.86 0.09 7.73
C GLY A 75 -2.48 0.45 6.38
N GLY A 76 -1.69 0.90 5.40
CA GLY A 76 -2.17 1.11 4.03
C GLY A 76 -2.70 -0.18 3.37
N LEU A 77 -2.03 -1.32 3.60
CA LEU A 77 -2.47 -2.63 3.12
C LEU A 77 -3.75 -3.10 3.81
N GLU A 78 -3.85 -2.91 5.13
CA GLU A 78 -5.07 -3.23 5.89
C GLU A 78 -6.26 -2.38 5.43
N GLN A 79 -6.03 -1.10 5.16
CA GLN A 79 -7.06 -0.22 4.62
C GLN A 79 -7.47 -0.62 3.22
N LEU A 80 -6.52 -0.97 2.35
CA LEU A 80 -6.83 -1.51 1.03
C LEU A 80 -7.71 -2.76 1.15
N LYS A 81 -7.33 -3.72 2.00
CA LYS A 81 -8.12 -4.93 2.27
C LYS A 81 -9.55 -4.59 2.69
N ASN A 82 -9.68 -3.69 3.67
CA ASN A 82 -10.99 -3.26 4.18
C ASN A 82 -11.84 -2.56 3.10
N LYS A 83 -11.24 -1.67 2.30
CA LYS A 83 -11.93 -0.99 1.17
C LYS A 83 -12.37 -1.96 0.07
N LEU A 84 -11.61 -3.03 -0.15
CA LEU A 84 -11.95 -4.08 -1.12
C LEU A 84 -12.94 -5.11 -0.56
N GLY A 85 -13.22 -5.08 0.75
CA GLY A 85 -14.09 -6.05 1.42
C GLY A 85 -13.50 -7.46 1.45
N TRP A 86 -12.18 -7.56 1.58
CA TRP A 86 -11.43 -8.82 1.58
C TRP A 86 -11.06 -9.28 2.98
#